data_AF-A0A4C1VUI8-F1
#
_entry.id   AF-A0A4C1VUI8-F1
#
_cell.length_a   1.000
_cell.length_b   1.000
_cell.length_c   1.000
_cell.angle_alpha   90.00
_cell.angle_beta   90.00
_cell.angle_gamma   90.00
#
_symmetry.space_group_name_H-M   'P 1'
#
loop_
_entity.id
_entity.type
_entity.pdbx_description
1 polymer ?
#
loop_
_entity_poly.entity_id
_entity_poly.type
_entity_poly.pdbx_seq_one_letter_code
_entity_poly.pdbx_strand_id
1 'polypeptide(L)'
;MAKLLYTLKIFLFRNNLQALKLTTREEKQIIRFVSFGVLIYTKIWVEAALAADAPVNDLLLWKSLKFYEAIDSKIGVAARGHLWYLPDELVALALFSEKPSDCEKQTKVQKTNSDGGNRSV
;
A
#
# COMPACT_ATOMS: atom_id res chain seq x y z
N MET A 1 -5.20 -9.19 2.35
CA MET A 1 -4.01 -9.92 2.84
C MET A 1 -4.03 -11.41 2.52
N ALA A 2 -5.02 -12.18 2.99
CA ALA A 2 -5.02 -13.64 2.83
C ALA A 2 -4.82 -14.09 1.37
N LYS A 3 -5.49 -13.44 0.41
CA LYS A 3 -5.35 -13.73 -1.03
C LYS A 3 -3.88 -13.68 -1.48
N LEU A 4 -3.12 -12.66 -1.09
CA LEU A 4 -1.70 -12.54 -1.47
C LEU A 4 -0.87 -13.68 -0.88
N LEU A 5 -1.08 -14.04 0.39
CA LEU A 5 -0.37 -15.15 1.03
C LEU A 5 -0.69 -16.49 0.37
N TYR A 6 -1.96 -16.75 0.03
CA TYR A 6 -2.34 -17.97 -0.68
C TYR A 6 -1.75 -18.00 -2.09
N THR A 7 -1.80 -16.91 -2.84
CA THR A 7 -1.20 -16.85 -4.18
C THR A 7 0.32 -17.00 -4.13
N LEU A 8 0.98 -16.47 -3.09
CA LEU A 8 2.41 -16.70 -2.84
C LEU A 8 2.69 -18.18 -2.55
N LYS A 9 1.88 -18.85 -1.72
CA LYS A 9 2.01 -20.30 -1.49
C LYS A 9 1.85 -21.09 -2.79
N ILE A 10 0.81 -20.79 -3.58
CA ILE A 10 0.58 -21.41 -4.89
C ILE A 10 1.82 -21.21 -5.78
N PHE A 11 2.35 -19.99 -5.84
CA PHE A 11 3.56 -19.70 -6.60
C PHE A 11 4.76 -20.53 -6.13
N LEU A 12 5.03 -20.61 -4.82
CA LEU A 12 6.16 -21.35 -4.26
C LEU A 12 6.07 -22.87 -4.51
N PHE A 13 4.86 -23.43 -4.44
CA PHE A 13 4.65 -24.88 -4.60
C PHE A 13 4.26 -25.32 -6.02
N ARG A 14 4.18 -24.40 -6.98
CA ARG A 14 3.69 -24.69 -8.35
C ARG A 14 4.41 -25.82 -9.08
N ASN A 15 5.70 -26.02 -8.78
CA ASN A 15 6.50 -27.08 -9.40
C ASN A 15 6.50 -28.40 -8.60
N ASN A 16 6.05 -28.37 -7.34
CA ASN A 16 6.17 -29.48 -6.39
C ASN A 16 4.85 -30.23 -6.17
N LEU A 17 3.70 -29.63 -6.50
CA LEU A 17 2.39 -30.24 -6.31
C LEU A 17 1.86 -30.82 -7.62
N GLN A 18 1.88 -32.15 -7.75
CA GLN A 18 1.35 -32.85 -8.93
C GLN A 18 -0.14 -32.56 -9.20
N ALA A 19 -0.90 -32.21 -8.15
CA ALA A 19 -2.31 -31.83 -8.25
C ALA A 19 -2.52 -30.41 -8.84
N LEU A 20 -1.50 -29.56 -8.83
CA LEU A 20 -1.61 -28.15 -9.23
C LEU A 20 -1.11 -27.98 -10.68
N LYS A 21 -2.00 -28.25 -11.64
CA LYS A 21 -1.73 -28.02 -13.06
C LYS A 21 -2.18 -26.61 -13.45
N LEU A 22 -1.29 -25.65 -13.36
CA LEU A 22 -1.54 -24.28 -13.81
C LEU A 22 -1.43 -24.19 -15.33
N THR A 23 -2.38 -23.51 -15.95
CA THR A 23 -2.23 -23.06 -17.33
C THR A 23 -1.17 -21.96 -17.42
N THR A 24 -0.56 -21.77 -18.59
CA THR A 24 0.40 -20.68 -18.83
C THR A 24 -0.20 -19.30 -18.52
N ARG A 25 -1.51 -19.13 -18.72
CA ARG A 25 -2.22 -17.88 -18.39
C ARG A 25 -2.27 -17.66 -16.88
N GLU A 26 -2.67 -18.69 -16.11
CA GLU A 26 -2.76 -18.61 -14.66
C GLU A 26 -1.39 -18.37 -14.04
N GLU A 27 -0.35 -19.08 -14.50
CA GLU A 27 1.01 -18.88 -14.02
C GLU A 27 1.48 -17.44 -14.23
N LYS A 28 1.25 -16.86 -15.42
CA LYS A 28 1.56 -15.46 -15.69
C LYS A 28 0.82 -14.51 -14.75
N GLN A 29 -0.46 -14.76 -14.47
CA GLN A 29 -1.25 -13.93 -13.56
C GLN A 29 -0.80 -14.05 -12.10
N ILE A 30 -0.45 -15.27 -11.66
CA ILE A 30 0.10 -15.54 -10.34
C ILE A 30 1.43 -14.82 -10.15
N ILE A 31 2.36 -14.97 -11.10
CA ILE A 31 3.66 -14.28 -11.08
C ILE A 31 3.44 -12.77 -10.97
N ARG A 32 2.61 -12.20 -11.85
CA ARG A 32 2.29 -10.77 -11.87
C ARG A 32 1.76 -10.27 -10.53
N PHE A 33 0.82 -11.00 -9.90
CA PHE A 33 0.23 -10.62 -8.62
C PHE A 33 1.20 -10.80 -7.44
N VAL A 34 1.99 -11.88 -7.43
CA VAL A 34 3.00 -12.13 -6.40
C VAL A 34 4.12 -11.10 -6.48
N SER A 35 4.59 -10.75 -7.68
CA SER A 35 5.59 -9.68 -7.87
C SER A 35 5.09 -8.35 -7.31
N PHE A 36 3.83 -7.98 -7.59
CA PHE A 36 3.22 -6.80 -6.97
C PHE A 36 3.25 -6.88 -5.43
N GLY A 37 2.76 -7.99 -4.88
CA GLY A 37 2.68 -8.17 -3.44
C GLY A 37 4.03 -8.12 -2.74
N VAL A 38 5.04 -8.78 -3.31
CA VAL A 38 6.40 -8.82 -2.74
C VAL A 38 7.09 -7.46 -2.85
N LEU A 39 7.02 -6.79 -4.00
CA LEU A 39 7.75 -5.55 -4.26
C LEU A 39 7.15 -4.33 -3.55
N ILE A 40 5.82 -4.26 -3.48
CA ILE A 40 5.12 -3.09 -2.98
C ILE A 40 4.53 -3.37 -1.60
N TYR A 41 3.79 -4.46 -1.48
CA TYR A 41 2.84 -4.64 -0.39
C TYR A 41 3.49 -5.18 0.89
N THR A 42 4.47 -6.10 0.76
CA THR A 42 5.13 -6.74 1.90
C THR A 42 5.85 -5.74 2.80
N LYS A 43 6.56 -4.75 2.21
CA LYS A 43 7.28 -3.72 2.98
C LYS A 43 6.33 -2.95 3.90
N ILE A 44 5.27 -2.39 3.31
CA ILE A 44 4.27 -1.58 4.01
C ILE A 44 3.60 -2.39 5.12
N TRP A 45 3.34 -3.67 4.86
CA TRP A 45 2.70 -4.56 5.82
C TRP A 45 3.60 -4.91 7.01
N VAL A 46 4.87 -5.24 6.78
CA VAL A 46 5.82 -5.57 7.86
C VAL A 46 6.13 -4.36 8.73
N GLU A 47 6.12 -3.16 8.15
CA GLU A 47 6.38 -1.90 8.86
C GLU A 47 5.15 -1.35 9.62
N ALA A 48 4.02 -2.07 9.64
CA ALA A 48 2.76 -1.65 10.28
C ALA A 48 2.53 -2.30 11.67
N ALA A 49 3.56 -2.35 12.51
CA ALA A 49 3.46 -2.95 13.85
C ALA A 49 2.62 -2.11 14.82
N LEU A 50 2.61 -0.79 14.65
CA LEU A 50 1.85 0.15 15.48
C LEU A 50 0.70 0.79 14.68
N ALA A 51 -0.45 0.95 15.33
CA ALA A 51 -1.62 1.59 14.70
C ALA A 51 -1.33 3.04 14.26
N ALA A 52 -0.52 3.78 15.03
CA ALA A 52 -0.11 5.15 14.69
C ALA A 52 0.72 5.23 13.40
N ASP A 53 1.39 4.15 13.01
CA ASP A 53 2.19 4.09 11.78
C ASP A 53 1.36 3.74 10.55
N ALA A 54 0.15 3.20 10.73
CA ALA A 54 -0.70 2.76 9.62
C ALA A 54 -0.99 3.89 8.61
N PRO A 55 -1.36 5.12 9.01
CA PRO A 55 -1.57 6.21 8.06
C PRO A 55 -0.30 6.64 7.32
N VAL A 56 0.87 6.61 7.98
CA VAL A 56 2.16 6.89 7.34
C VAL A 56 2.45 5.84 6.26
N ASN A 57 2.23 4.57 6.62
CA ASN A 57 2.42 3.44 5.73
C ASN A 57 1.45 3.48 4.54
N ASP A 58 0.19 3.85 4.77
CA ASP A 58 -0.82 3.98 3.72
C ASP A 58 -0.48 5.11 2.73
N LEU A 59 0.04 6.24 3.22
CA LEU A 59 0.54 7.32 2.36
C LEU A 59 1.78 6.89 1.55
N LEU A 60 2.70 6.16 2.17
CA LEU A 60 3.87 5.63 1.49
C LEU A 60 3.46 4.59 0.44
N LEU A 61 2.46 3.76 0.75
CA LEU A 61 1.86 2.81 -0.18
C LEU A 61 1.23 3.55 -1.36
N TRP A 62 0.45 4.61 -1.12
CA TRP A 62 -0.16 5.41 -2.18
C TRP A 62 0.89 5.95 -3.17
N LYS A 63 1.99 6.51 -2.65
CA LYS A 63 3.12 6.98 -3.46
C LYS A 63 3.79 5.84 -4.24
N SER A 64 4.07 4.72 -3.57
CA SER A 64 4.65 3.52 -4.19
C SER A 64 3.78 2.99 -5.33
N LEU A 65 2.46 2.97 -5.13
CA LEU A 65 1.49 2.54 -6.13
C LEU A 65 1.41 3.48 -7.31
N LYS A 66 1.64 4.79 -7.12
CA LYS A 66 1.69 5.76 -8.21
C LYS A 66 2.90 5.50 -9.13
N PHE A 67 4.06 5.16 -8.55
CA PHE A 67 5.21 4.73 -9.34
C PHE A 67 5.01 3.37 -9.99
N TYR A 68 4.36 2.44 -9.29
CA TYR A 68 4.09 1.10 -9.83
C TYR A 68 3.19 1.10 -11.05
N GLU A 69 2.38 2.15 -11.27
CA GLU A 69 1.57 2.28 -12.50
C GLU A 69 2.40 2.26 -13.79
N ALA A 70 3.65 2.73 -13.73
CA ALA A 70 4.55 2.71 -14.87
C ALA A 70 4.96 1.28 -15.26
N ILE A 71 4.93 0.34 -14.29
CA ILE A 71 5.23 -1.07 -14.49
C ILE A 71 3.94 -1.81 -14.85
N ASP A 72 2.88 -1.55 -14.09
CA ASP A 72 1.58 -2.18 -14.26
C ASP A 72 0.45 -1.21 -13.87
N SER A 73 -0.02 -0.47 -14.86
CA SER A 73 -1.10 0.51 -14.67
C SER A 73 -2.37 -0.12 -14.11
N LYS A 74 -2.75 -1.32 -14.56
CA LYS A 74 -4.00 -1.95 -14.11
C LYS A 74 -3.95 -2.30 -12.62
N ILE A 75 -2.84 -2.89 -12.16
CA ILE A 75 -2.68 -3.21 -10.74
C ILE A 75 -2.49 -1.93 -9.92
N GLY A 76 -1.66 -0.99 -10.38
CA GLY A 76 -1.40 0.27 -9.69
C GLY A 76 -2.67 1.10 -9.44
N VAL A 77 -3.51 1.28 -10.47
CA VAL A 77 -4.81 1.98 -10.35
C VAL A 77 -5.74 1.23 -9.39
N ALA A 78 -5.94 -0.07 -9.61
CA ALA A 78 -6.85 -0.87 -8.77
C ALA A 78 -6.42 -0.89 -7.30
N ALA A 79 -5.12 -1.03 -7.05
CA ALA A 79 -4.56 -1.04 -5.70
C ALA A 79 -4.70 0.31 -4.99
N ARG A 80 -4.59 1.45 -5.69
CA ARG A 80 -4.86 2.76 -5.06
C ARG A 80 -6.33 2.93 -4.70
N GLY A 81 -7.24 2.35 -5.48
CA GLY A 81 -8.65 2.31 -5.14
C GLY A 81 -8.94 1.59 -3.82
N HIS A 82 -8.06 0.70 -3.35
CA HIS A 82 -8.20 0.05 -2.05
C HIS A 82 -7.90 0.96 -0.85
N LEU A 83 -7.30 2.14 -1.07
CA LEU A 83 -7.05 3.14 -0.03
C LEU A 83 -8.25 4.09 0.17
N TRP A 84 -9.44 3.71 -0.29
CA TRP A 84 -10.68 4.48 -0.12
C TRP A 84 -11.03 4.78 1.34
N TYR A 85 -10.50 3.98 2.28
CA TYR A 85 -10.74 4.12 3.72
C TYR A 85 -9.81 5.15 4.38
N LEU A 86 -8.92 5.82 3.65
CA LEU A 86 -7.96 6.79 4.19
C LEU A 86 -8.45 8.23 3.98
N PRO A 87 -9.41 8.74 4.77
CA PRO A 87 -9.82 10.13 4.72
C PRO A 87 -8.81 11.02 5.45
N ASP A 88 -8.97 12.33 5.29
CA ASP A 88 -8.07 13.35 5.85
C ASP A 88 -7.92 13.24 7.38
N GLU A 89 -8.97 12.81 8.09
CA GLU A 89 -8.94 12.63 9.55
C GLU A 89 -8.02 11.47 9.97
N LEU A 90 -8.01 10.36 9.22
CA LEU A 90 -7.08 9.26 9.49
C LEU A 90 -5.65 9.63 9.13
N VAL A 91 -5.45 10.50 8.13
CA VAL A 91 -4.12 11.04 7.81
C VAL A 91 -3.55 11.86 8.98
N ALA A 92 -4.38 12.54 9.76
CA ALA A 92 -3.92 13.27 10.94
C ALA A 92 -3.30 12.36 12.01
N LEU A 93 -3.71 11.07 12.07
CA LEU A 93 -3.10 10.11 12.98
C LEU A 93 -1.61 9.86 12.69
N ALA A 94 -1.14 10.15 11.47
CA ALA A 94 0.28 10.11 11.12
C ALA A 94 1.14 11.06 11.96
N LEU A 95 0.55 12.12 12.56
CA LEU A 95 1.27 13.06 13.42
C LEU A 95 1.76 12.40 14.72
N PHE A 96 1.08 11.35 15.17
CA PHE A 96 1.43 10.60 16.36
C PHE A 96 2.45 9.47 16.11
N SER A 97 2.80 9.21 14.85
CA SER A 97 3.88 8.27 14.50
C SER A 97 5.24 8.90 14.76
N GLU A 98 6.22 8.11 15.19
CA GLU A 98 7.62 8.52 15.29
C GLU A 98 8.35 8.54 13.94
N LYS A 99 7.75 7.96 12.88
CA LYS A 99 8.38 7.85 11.55
C LYS A 99 8.67 9.19 10.89
N PRO A 100 7.70 10.12 10.75
CA PRO A 100 7.99 11.46 10.25
C PRO A 100 8.75 12.27 11.31
N SER A 101 9.71 13.08 10.85
CA SER A 101 10.43 14.01 11.71
C SER A 101 9.52 15.12 12.24
N ASP A 102 9.87 15.71 13.38
CA ASP A 102 9.08 16.79 13.97
C ASP A 102 8.97 18.02 13.05
N CYS A 103 10.01 18.29 12.25
CA CYS A 103 9.98 19.33 11.21
C CYS A 103 8.93 19.05 10.13
N GLU A 104 8.81 17.81 9.66
CA GLU A 104 7.80 17.41 8.68
C GLU A 104 6.39 17.50 9.26
N LYS A 105 6.22 17.12 10.54
CA LYS A 105 4.94 17.26 11.25
C LYS A 105 4.54 18.73 11.38
N GLN A 106 5.44 19.59 11.82
CA GLN A 106 5.20 21.04 11.94
C GLN A 106 4.84 21.69 10.59
N THR A 107 5.52 21.29 9.51
CA THR A 107 5.22 21.78 8.16
C THR A 107 3.81 21.38 7.72
N LYS A 108 3.39 20.15 8.00
CA LYS A 108 2.02 19.69 7.69
C LYS A 108 0.98 20.48 8.46
N VAL A 109 1.20 20.71 9.76
CA VAL A 109 0.29 21.50 10.62
C VAL A 109 0.17 22.96 10.16
N GLN A 110 1.28 23.59 9.75
CA GLN A 110 1.24 24.95 9.22
C GLN A 110 0.43 25.04 7.92
N LYS A 111 0.59 24.07 7.02
CA LYS A 111 -0.18 24.02 5.77
C LYS A 111 -1.68 23.82 6.01
N THR A 112 -2.06 22.94 6.93
CA THR A 112 -3.48 22.74 7.29
C THR A 112 -4.10 24.00 7.91
N ASN A 113 -3.34 24.74 8.73
CA ASN A 113 -3.82 26.00 9.31
C ASN A 113 -3.96 27.11 8.26
N SER A 114 -3.13 27.10 7.23
CA SER A 114 -3.18 28.04 6.10
C SER A 114 -4.40 27.79 5.20
N ASP A 115 -4.74 26.52 4.95
CA ASP A 115 -5.92 26.14 4.15
C ASP A 115 -7.24 26.29 4.94
N GLY A 116 -7.23 26.09 6.26
CA GLY A 116 -8.40 26.28 7.13
C GLY A 116 -8.83 27.75 7.25
N GLY A 117 -7.91 28.70 7.11
CA GLY A 117 -8.20 30.14 7.12
C GLY A 117 -9.00 30.63 5.90
N ASN A 118 -9.11 29.83 4.84
CA ASN A 118 -9.92 30.11 3.64
C ASN A 118 -11.28 29.38 3.63
N ARG A 119 -11.60 28.63 4.69
CA ARG A 119 -12.93 28.02 4.91
C ARG A 119 -13.68 28.73 6.03
N SER A 120 -13.77 30.06 5.97
CA SER A 120 -14.70 30.86 6.74
C SER A 120 -15.86 31.26 5.83
N VAL A 121 -16.98 30.54 5.96
CA VAL A 121 -18.33 31.04 5.66
C VAL A 121 -18.95 31.46 6.98
#